data_AF-A0A3N7ARB9-F1
#
_entry.id   AF-A0A3N7ARB9-F1
#
_cell.length_a   1.000
_cell.length_b   1.000
_cell.length_c   1.000
_cell.angle_alpha   90.00
_cell.angle_beta   90.00
_cell.angle_gamma   90.00
#
_symmetry.space_group_name_H-M   'P 1'
#
loop_
_entity.id
_entity.type
_entity.pdbx_description
1 polymer ?
#
loop_
_entity_poly.entity_id
_entity_poly.type
_entity_poly.pdbx_seq_one_letter_code
_entity_poly.pdbx_strand_id
1 'polypeptide(L)'
;MTVVLLSPHWAGNARIQRAANNNTPMRQHEPDRAAVKLLQEALIRSGFPMAAGADGAFGPQTASAVVAAEKHFGFTVDPGSAGREVIGALDLSLRGWKPPPGAHWGGLIATTILPLAQRKIGAALGALADVRTMLSFGKFDFVTADGVTMTALKTHFKLVPPGGTKLDREAFISLSTIDPLIANFRGIQRTLSNSHMIRHTVCSLGLDVAAEAPFGGPVSFGPPYSDFKFDPVDVTNIDKTGPNSLAAMMMHEATHVIDSLSGNDTTTHISEFTTAYETQNATNARHNPSAFATFAAHIDAREDRPRAQRFGLGEGRPF
;
A
#
# COMPACT_ATOMS: atom_id res chain seq x y z
N MET A 1 12.99 -9.15 -0.48
CA MET A 1 13.22 -9.18 0.98
C MET A 1 12.44 -10.35 1.57
N THR A 2 12.80 -10.77 2.78
CA THR A 2 12.26 -11.97 3.45
C THR A 2 11.26 -11.51 4.51
N VAL A 3 10.05 -12.07 4.55
CA VAL A 3 9.09 -11.81 5.63
C VAL A 3 9.75 -12.17 6.95
N VAL A 4 9.85 -11.23 7.90
CA VAL A 4 10.40 -11.49 9.23
C VAL A 4 9.26 -11.88 10.17
N LEU A 5 9.32 -13.09 10.72
CA LEU A 5 8.40 -13.54 11.77
C LEU A 5 8.87 -12.98 13.11
N LEU A 6 7.95 -12.38 13.86
CA LEU A 6 8.28 -11.61 15.07
C LEU A 6 7.97 -12.37 16.36
N SER A 7 7.05 -13.35 16.31
CA SER A 7 6.75 -14.17 17.47
C SER A 7 7.96 -15.06 17.82
N PRO A 8 8.41 -15.07 19.09
CA PRO A 8 9.50 -15.94 19.52
C PRO A 8 9.17 -17.44 19.34
N HIS A 9 7.89 -17.78 19.16
CA HIS A 9 7.46 -19.13 18.81
C HIS A 9 8.10 -19.69 17.55
N TRP A 10 8.39 -18.83 16.57
CA TRP A 10 8.97 -19.25 15.29
C TRP A 10 10.50 -19.24 15.28
N ALA A 11 11.12 -18.73 16.35
CA ALA A 11 12.53 -18.42 16.39
C ALA A 11 13.40 -19.64 16.04
N GLY A 12 14.34 -19.43 15.11
CA GLY A 12 15.31 -20.45 14.71
C GLY A 12 14.78 -21.57 13.79
N ASN A 13 13.50 -21.57 13.39
CA ASN A 13 12.99 -22.59 12.47
C ASN A 13 13.05 -22.13 10.99
N ALA A 14 14.08 -22.58 10.27
CA ALA A 14 14.28 -22.23 8.87
C ALA A 14 13.16 -22.72 7.94
N ARG A 15 12.49 -23.83 8.26
CA ARG A 15 11.42 -24.40 7.42
C ARG A 15 10.15 -23.55 7.47
N ILE A 16 9.74 -23.13 8.67
CA ILE A 16 8.65 -22.17 8.89
C ILE A 16 8.98 -20.87 8.18
N GLN A 17 10.22 -20.38 8.30
CA GLN A 17 10.65 -19.18 7.61
C GLN A 17 10.54 -19.30 6.09
N ARG A 18 10.92 -20.44 5.49
CA ARG A 18 10.73 -20.69 4.04
C ARG A 18 9.24 -20.68 3.66
N ALA A 19 8.39 -21.34 4.44
CA ALA A 19 6.95 -21.37 4.20
C ALA A 19 6.31 -19.96 4.31
N ALA A 20 6.73 -19.15 5.28
CA ALA A 20 6.29 -17.76 5.42
C ALA A 20 6.68 -16.89 4.21
N ASN A 21 7.72 -17.26 3.47
CA ASN A 21 8.10 -16.59 2.23
C ASN A 21 7.41 -17.15 0.99
N ASN A 22 6.51 -18.12 1.13
CA ASN A 22 5.99 -18.97 0.05
C ASN A 22 7.09 -19.71 -0.73
N ASN A 23 8.28 -19.87 -0.15
CA ASN A 23 9.30 -20.78 -0.66
C ASN A 23 8.93 -22.21 -0.22
N THR A 24 7.97 -22.80 -0.93
CA THR A 24 7.24 -24.03 -0.60
C THR A 24 6.42 -23.89 0.70
N PRO A 25 5.09 -23.62 0.58
CA PRO A 25 4.16 -23.72 1.70
C PRO A 25 4.23 -25.10 2.40
N MET A 26 3.90 -25.17 3.68
CA MET A 26 3.78 -26.45 4.40
C MET A 26 2.41 -27.06 4.11
N ARG A 27 2.36 -28.36 3.84
CA ARG A 27 1.12 -29.09 3.51
C ARG A 27 1.18 -30.52 4.03
N GLN A 28 0.12 -31.30 3.77
CA GLN A 28 0.12 -32.71 4.15
C GLN A 28 1.37 -33.43 3.63
N HIS A 29 1.88 -34.36 4.45
CA HIS A 29 3.15 -35.07 4.24
C HIS A 29 4.42 -34.20 4.36
N GLU A 30 4.35 -33.04 4.99
CA GLU A 30 5.55 -32.27 5.36
C GLU A 30 6.53 -33.14 6.20
N PRO A 31 7.76 -33.36 5.74
CA PRO A 31 8.72 -34.24 6.42
C PRO A 31 9.34 -33.60 7.68
N ASP A 32 9.36 -32.28 7.77
CA ASP A 32 9.93 -31.57 8.93
C ASP A 32 8.95 -31.58 10.12
N ARG A 33 9.02 -32.65 10.91
CA ARG A 33 8.15 -32.85 12.07
C ARG A 33 8.27 -31.74 13.12
N ALA A 34 9.44 -31.13 13.27
CA ALA A 34 9.66 -30.04 14.23
C ALA A 34 8.92 -28.77 13.78
N ALA A 35 9.03 -28.42 12.49
CA ALA A 35 8.28 -27.32 11.91
C ALA A 35 6.76 -27.57 11.99
N VAL A 36 6.31 -28.78 11.67
CA VAL A 36 4.89 -29.15 11.77
C VAL A 36 4.36 -28.97 13.18
N LYS A 37 5.12 -29.42 14.20
CA LYS A 37 4.73 -29.26 15.59
C LYS A 37 4.57 -27.78 15.98
N LEU A 38 5.51 -26.92 15.57
CA LEU A 38 5.40 -25.48 15.80
C LEU A 38 4.16 -24.88 15.11
N LEU A 39 3.88 -25.25 13.87
CA LEU A 39 2.67 -24.82 13.17
C LEU A 39 1.40 -25.26 13.92
N GLN A 40 1.35 -26.51 14.37
CA GLN A 40 0.21 -27.05 15.11
C GLN A 40 -0.01 -26.33 16.45
N GLU A 41 1.05 -26.07 17.21
CA GLU A 41 1.00 -25.30 18.47
C GLU A 41 0.51 -23.86 18.24
N ALA A 42 0.88 -23.25 17.12
CA ALA A 42 0.41 -21.92 16.75
C ALA A 42 -1.07 -21.92 16.37
N LEU A 43 -1.53 -22.89 15.57
CA LEU A 43 -2.94 -23.08 15.21
C LEU A 43 -3.80 -23.27 16.47
N ILE A 44 -3.40 -24.18 17.37
CA ILE A 44 -4.14 -24.45 18.61
C ILE A 44 -4.24 -23.19 19.48
N ARG A 45 -3.13 -22.49 19.72
CA ARG A 45 -3.15 -21.24 20.53
C ARG A 45 -3.93 -20.10 19.87
N SER A 46 -4.06 -20.13 18.55
CA SER A 46 -4.86 -19.17 17.77
C SER A 46 -6.34 -19.55 17.68
N GLY A 47 -6.79 -20.61 18.35
CA GLY A 47 -8.19 -21.00 18.41
C GLY A 47 -8.63 -22.04 17.37
N PHE A 48 -7.68 -22.74 16.72
CA PHE A 48 -7.95 -23.81 15.77
C PHE A 48 -7.52 -25.17 16.37
N PRO A 49 -8.32 -25.75 17.29
CA PRO A 49 -7.94 -26.95 18.02
C PRO A 49 -7.88 -28.19 17.11
N MET A 50 -7.00 -29.12 17.47
CA MET A 50 -6.88 -30.44 16.84
C MET A 50 -6.94 -31.51 17.92
N ALA A 51 -7.71 -32.58 17.68
CA ALA A 51 -7.88 -33.66 18.66
C ALA A 51 -6.57 -34.40 18.96
N ALA A 52 -5.70 -34.57 17.96
CA ALA A 52 -4.39 -35.18 18.12
C ALA A 52 -3.37 -34.28 18.86
N GLY A 53 -3.69 -33.00 19.09
CA GLY A 53 -2.73 -32.03 19.59
C GLY A 53 -1.61 -31.72 18.58
N ALA A 54 -0.44 -31.33 19.08
CA ALA A 54 0.73 -31.03 18.26
C ALA A 54 1.70 -32.22 18.24
N ASP A 55 1.45 -33.18 17.35
CA ASP A 55 2.17 -34.46 17.20
C ASP A 55 3.32 -34.43 16.17
N GLY A 56 3.47 -33.30 15.48
CA GLY A 56 4.46 -33.12 14.41
C GLY A 56 4.16 -33.90 13.13
N ALA A 57 2.92 -34.40 12.94
CA ALA A 57 2.48 -35.05 11.72
C ALA A 57 1.47 -34.17 10.98
N PHE A 58 1.83 -33.70 9.77
CA PHE A 58 0.93 -32.88 8.97
C PHE A 58 -0.06 -33.81 8.25
N GLY A 59 -1.09 -34.24 8.98
CA GLY A 59 -2.18 -35.06 8.48
C GLY A 59 -3.45 -34.27 8.16
N PRO A 60 -4.57 -34.96 7.91
CA PRO A 60 -5.86 -34.35 7.60
C PRO A 60 -6.38 -33.36 8.66
N GLN A 61 -6.10 -33.60 9.94
CA GLN A 61 -6.50 -32.68 11.02
C GLN A 61 -5.76 -31.33 10.93
N THR A 62 -4.44 -31.35 10.68
CA THR A 62 -3.66 -30.11 10.50
C THR A 62 -4.10 -29.36 9.26
N ALA A 63 -4.33 -30.05 8.14
CA ALA A 63 -4.88 -29.42 6.93
C ALA A 63 -6.24 -28.77 7.20
N SER A 64 -7.13 -29.44 7.93
CA SER A 64 -8.44 -28.89 8.30
C SER A 64 -8.33 -27.67 9.21
N ALA A 65 -7.37 -27.66 10.14
CA ALA A 65 -7.10 -26.50 11.00
C ALA A 65 -6.53 -25.32 10.20
N VAL A 66 -5.67 -25.58 9.20
CA VAL A 66 -5.20 -24.54 8.27
C VAL A 66 -6.36 -23.96 7.47
N VAL A 67 -7.22 -24.81 6.89
CA VAL A 67 -8.44 -24.36 6.18
C VAL A 67 -9.36 -23.54 7.08
N ALA A 68 -9.50 -23.93 8.35
CA ALA A 68 -10.28 -23.16 9.32
C ALA A 68 -9.66 -21.78 9.58
N ALA A 69 -8.32 -21.72 9.69
CA ALA A 69 -7.60 -20.46 9.81
C ALA A 69 -7.76 -19.58 8.56
N GLU A 70 -7.63 -20.15 7.37
CA GLU A 70 -7.87 -19.44 6.09
C GLU A 70 -9.26 -18.83 6.05
N LYS A 71 -10.30 -19.60 6.40
CA LYS A 71 -11.68 -19.09 6.48
C LYS A 71 -11.85 -18.02 7.54
N HIS A 72 -11.29 -18.22 8.73
CA HIS A 72 -11.41 -17.29 9.84
C HIS A 72 -10.78 -15.93 9.51
N PHE A 73 -9.59 -15.96 8.92
CA PHE A 73 -8.89 -14.76 8.48
C PHE A 73 -9.39 -14.24 7.12
N GLY A 74 -10.28 -14.94 6.40
CA GLY A 74 -10.83 -14.46 5.13
C GLY A 74 -9.84 -14.53 3.95
N PHE A 75 -8.92 -15.49 3.97
CA PHE A 75 -8.00 -15.79 2.85
C PHE A 75 -8.68 -16.65 1.78
N THR A 76 -8.00 -16.78 0.63
CA THR A 76 -8.39 -17.79 -0.37
C THR A 76 -8.16 -19.17 0.23
N VAL A 77 -9.21 -19.98 0.30
CA VAL A 77 -9.14 -21.32 0.89
C VAL A 77 -8.52 -22.30 -0.10
N ASP A 78 -7.54 -23.07 0.35
CA ASP A 78 -6.94 -24.15 -0.41
C ASP A 78 -7.08 -25.50 0.34
N PRO A 79 -6.48 -26.62 -0.12
CA PRO A 79 -6.55 -27.90 0.59
C PRO A 79 -5.84 -27.97 1.96
N GLY A 80 -5.40 -26.85 2.53
CA GLY A 80 -4.75 -26.73 3.83
C GLY A 80 -3.24 -26.53 3.75
N SER A 81 -2.78 -25.56 2.95
CA SER A 81 -1.37 -25.19 2.81
C SER A 81 -1.03 -23.99 3.68
N ALA A 82 -0.21 -24.21 4.70
CA ALA A 82 0.33 -23.13 5.53
C ALA A 82 1.48 -22.41 4.81
N GLY A 83 1.12 -21.38 4.04
CA GLY A 83 2.04 -20.44 3.41
C GLY A 83 2.15 -19.11 4.15
N ARG A 84 2.55 -18.06 3.44
CA ARG A 84 2.74 -16.70 3.95
C ARG A 84 1.54 -16.16 4.71
N GLU A 85 0.35 -16.29 4.13
CA GLU A 85 -0.89 -15.73 4.69
C GLU A 85 -1.21 -16.37 6.04
N VAL A 86 -1.27 -17.71 6.08
CA VAL A 86 -1.57 -18.48 7.28
C VAL A 86 -0.48 -18.27 8.35
N ILE A 87 0.80 -18.43 8.01
CA ILE A 87 1.88 -18.30 9.00
C ILE A 87 1.98 -16.86 9.51
N GLY A 88 1.79 -15.88 8.63
CA GLY A 88 1.76 -14.47 8.99
C GLY A 88 0.62 -14.10 9.93
N ALA A 89 -0.59 -14.60 9.66
CA ALA A 89 -1.75 -14.43 10.53
C ALA A 89 -1.53 -15.08 11.90
N LEU A 90 -0.94 -16.29 11.93
CA LEU A 90 -0.61 -16.96 13.18
C LEU A 90 0.49 -16.23 13.96
N ASP A 91 1.48 -15.64 13.30
CA ASP A 91 2.47 -14.76 13.95
C ASP A 91 1.82 -13.58 14.67
N LEU A 92 0.91 -12.87 13.98
CA LEU A 92 0.13 -11.79 14.55
C LEU A 92 -0.74 -12.27 15.72
N SER A 93 -1.41 -13.43 15.55
CA SER A 93 -2.27 -14.01 16.57
C SER A 93 -1.52 -14.38 17.84
N LEU A 94 -0.32 -14.97 17.70
CA LEU A 94 0.56 -15.27 18.82
C LEU A 94 1.07 -14.02 19.55
N ARG A 95 1.02 -12.85 18.90
CA ARG A 95 1.35 -11.54 19.48
C ARG A 95 0.12 -10.77 20.00
N GLY A 96 -1.05 -11.41 20.04
CA GLY A 96 -2.27 -10.86 20.64
C GLY A 96 -3.34 -10.43 19.65
N TRP A 97 -3.11 -10.55 18.34
CA TRP A 97 -4.14 -10.25 17.34
C TRP A 97 -5.24 -11.31 17.31
N LYS A 98 -6.45 -10.98 17.75
CA LYS A 98 -7.57 -11.94 17.73
C LYS A 98 -8.79 -11.28 17.09
N PRO A 99 -8.78 -11.09 15.76
CA PRO A 99 -9.92 -10.52 15.08
C PRO A 99 -11.11 -11.48 15.17
N PRO A 100 -12.36 -10.99 15.02
CA PRO A 100 -13.47 -11.88 14.77
C PRO A 100 -13.27 -12.63 13.43
N PRO A 101 -14.12 -13.62 13.09
CA PRO A 101 -14.09 -14.23 11.76
C PRO A 101 -14.51 -13.22 10.68
N GLY A 102 -13.73 -13.11 9.61
CA GLY A 102 -14.06 -12.23 8.48
C GLY A 102 -12.83 -11.69 7.76
N ALA A 103 -13.07 -10.80 6.81
CA ALA A 103 -12.00 -10.11 6.10
C ALA A 103 -11.45 -8.97 6.97
N HIS A 104 -10.39 -9.27 7.72
CA HIS A 104 -9.71 -8.32 8.59
C HIS A 104 -8.44 -7.72 7.96
N TRP A 105 -8.26 -7.93 6.65
CA TRP A 105 -7.06 -7.56 5.90
C TRP A 105 -7.32 -6.36 4.99
N GLY A 106 -6.24 -5.60 4.76
CA GLY A 106 -6.27 -4.28 4.15
C GLY A 106 -7.14 -4.14 2.91
N GLY A 107 -7.12 -5.13 2.02
CA GLY A 107 -7.79 -5.00 0.72
C GLY A 107 -9.31 -4.81 0.79
N LEU A 108 -10.00 -5.26 1.86
CA LEU A 108 -11.47 -5.13 1.92
C LEU A 108 -11.85 -3.69 2.29
N ILE A 109 -11.06 -3.09 3.17
CA ILE A 109 -11.10 -1.65 3.39
C ILE A 109 -10.66 -0.92 2.12
N ALA A 110 -9.63 -1.39 1.39
CA ALA A 110 -9.22 -0.76 0.14
C ALA A 110 -10.38 -0.71 -0.88
N THR A 111 -11.20 -1.75 -0.94
CA THR A 111 -12.42 -1.78 -1.79
C THR A 111 -13.45 -0.74 -1.36
N THR A 112 -13.62 -0.53 -0.05
CA THR A 112 -14.51 0.52 0.49
C THR A 112 -13.97 1.93 0.24
N ILE A 113 -12.64 2.10 0.24
CA ILE A 113 -11.94 3.37 0.01
C ILE A 113 -11.80 3.70 -1.48
N LEU A 114 -11.91 2.69 -2.36
CA LEU A 114 -11.72 2.82 -3.80
C LEU A 114 -12.52 3.98 -4.44
N PRO A 115 -13.81 4.20 -4.14
CA PRO A 115 -14.55 5.33 -4.71
C PRO A 115 -13.96 6.70 -4.35
N LEU A 116 -13.41 6.85 -3.14
CA LEU A 116 -12.75 8.08 -2.71
C LEU A 116 -11.44 8.31 -3.49
N ALA A 117 -10.63 7.27 -3.68
CA ALA A 117 -9.42 7.36 -4.50
C ALA A 117 -9.76 7.69 -5.96
N GLN A 118 -10.76 7.02 -6.54
CA GLN A 118 -11.21 7.25 -7.91
C GLN A 118 -11.71 8.68 -8.14
N ARG A 119 -12.45 9.24 -7.17
CA ARG A 119 -12.88 10.64 -7.22
C ARG A 119 -11.69 11.60 -7.33
N LYS A 120 -10.69 11.42 -6.45
CA LYS A 120 -9.48 12.27 -6.43
C LYS A 120 -8.67 12.15 -7.73
N ILE A 121 -8.52 10.94 -8.26
CA ILE A 121 -7.87 10.69 -9.56
C ILE A 121 -8.64 11.38 -10.69
N GLY A 122 -9.98 11.28 -10.68
CA GLY A 122 -10.83 11.96 -11.66
C GLY A 122 -10.65 13.48 -11.64
N ALA A 123 -10.61 14.08 -10.44
CA ALA A 123 -10.36 15.51 -10.27
C ALA A 123 -8.97 15.92 -10.81
N ALA A 124 -7.93 15.15 -10.49
CA ALA A 124 -6.58 15.36 -11.01
C ALA A 124 -6.51 15.26 -12.54
N LEU A 125 -7.18 14.26 -13.13
CA LEU A 125 -7.25 14.09 -14.58
C LEU A 125 -7.97 15.25 -15.27
N GLY A 126 -9.06 15.74 -14.68
CA GLY A 126 -9.77 16.93 -15.17
C GLY A 126 -8.86 18.16 -15.19
N ALA A 127 -8.23 18.46 -14.06
CA ALA A 127 -7.31 19.59 -13.93
C ALA A 127 -6.14 19.52 -14.93
N LEU A 128 -5.53 18.35 -15.10
CA LEU A 128 -4.44 18.16 -16.07
C LEU A 128 -4.93 18.25 -17.53
N ALA A 129 -6.14 17.78 -17.83
CA ALA A 129 -6.74 17.88 -19.16
C ALA A 129 -7.02 19.35 -19.54
N ASP A 130 -7.46 20.17 -18.59
CA ASP A 130 -7.65 21.61 -18.80
C ASP A 130 -6.32 22.29 -19.12
N VAL A 131 -5.27 22.00 -18.34
CA VAL A 131 -3.91 22.52 -18.60
C VAL A 131 -3.39 22.09 -19.96
N ARG A 132 -3.57 20.80 -20.33
CA ARG A 132 -3.20 20.27 -21.65
C ARG A 132 -3.95 20.97 -22.78
N THR A 133 -5.24 21.27 -22.58
CA THR A 133 -6.08 21.97 -23.55
C THR A 133 -5.57 23.40 -23.76
N MET A 134 -5.29 24.13 -22.66
CA MET A 134 -4.71 25.48 -22.71
C MET A 134 -3.36 25.50 -23.45
N LEU A 135 -2.49 24.52 -23.17
CA LEU A 135 -1.21 24.32 -23.87
C LEU A 135 -1.40 24.15 -25.39
N SER A 136 -2.43 23.43 -25.81
CA SER A 136 -2.65 23.08 -27.22
C SER A 136 -3.16 24.26 -28.06
N PHE A 137 -3.91 25.19 -27.46
CA PHE A 137 -4.48 26.35 -28.15
C PHE A 137 -3.61 27.62 -28.06
N GLY A 138 -2.46 27.57 -27.38
CA GLY A 138 -1.51 28.69 -27.31
C GLY A 138 -2.01 29.92 -26.53
N LYS A 139 -3.18 29.83 -25.89
CA LYS A 139 -3.75 30.88 -25.04
C LYS A 139 -3.54 30.48 -23.59
N PHE A 140 -2.34 30.75 -23.07
CA PHE A 140 -2.08 30.63 -21.65
C PHE A 140 -2.51 31.89 -20.93
N ASP A 141 -3.63 31.80 -20.23
CA ASP A 141 -3.98 32.79 -19.21
C ASP A 141 -3.94 32.10 -17.84
N PHE A 142 -2.80 32.22 -17.15
CA PHE A 142 -2.62 31.70 -15.80
C PHE A 142 -3.45 32.44 -14.74
N VAL A 143 -4.09 33.55 -15.11
CA VAL A 143 -5.03 34.29 -14.26
C VAL A 143 -6.40 33.62 -14.27
N THR A 144 -6.79 32.97 -15.38
CA THR A 144 -8.03 32.18 -15.49
C THR A 144 -7.83 30.67 -15.33
N ALA A 145 -6.59 30.17 -15.48
CA ALA A 145 -6.24 28.82 -15.06
C ALA A 145 -6.43 28.69 -13.54
N ASP A 146 -7.20 27.70 -13.09
CA ASP A 146 -7.50 27.49 -11.67
C ASP A 146 -6.22 27.60 -10.82
N GLY A 147 -6.13 28.65 -10.00
CA GLY A 147 -4.95 28.93 -9.17
C GLY A 147 -4.61 27.75 -8.26
N VAL A 148 -5.59 26.92 -7.93
CA VAL A 148 -5.41 25.64 -7.24
C VAL A 148 -4.54 24.69 -8.07
N THR A 149 -4.85 24.51 -9.36
CA THR A 149 -4.11 23.58 -10.22
C THR A 149 -2.67 24.04 -10.41
N MET A 150 -2.45 25.34 -10.61
CA MET A 150 -1.10 25.89 -10.74
C MET A 150 -0.29 25.73 -9.45
N THR A 151 -0.93 25.98 -8.31
CA THR A 151 -0.31 25.77 -6.99
C THR A 151 0.02 24.30 -6.79
N ALA A 152 -0.90 23.38 -7.10
CA ALA A 152 -0.69 21.94 -6.97
C ALA A 152 0.43 21.41 -7.88
N LEU A 153 0.47 21.84 -9.15
CA LEU A 153 1.54 21.48 -10.09
C LEU A 153 2.91 21.96 -9.59
N LYS A 154 2.98 23.18 -9.06
CA LYS A 154 4.20 23.72 -8.48
C LYS A 154 4.60 22.96 -7.21
N THR A 155 3.66 22.73 -6.30
CA THR A 155 3.95 22.09 -5.01
C THR A 155 4.39 20.64 -5.16
N HIS A 156 3.65 19.85 -5.95
CA HIS A 156 3.83 18.39 -5.98
C HIS A 156 4.77 17.94 -7.10
N PHE A 157 4.71 18.58 -8.27
CA PHE A 157 5.53 18.21 -9.44
C PHE A 157 6.62 19.22 -9.80
N LYS A 158 6.71 20.34 -9.06
CA LYS A 158 7.69 21.41 -9.30
C LYS A 158 7.59 21.98 -10.72
N LEU A 159 6.36 22.01 -11.23
CA LEU A 159 6.04 22.55 -12.55
C LEU A 159 5.50 23.97 -12.40
N VAL A 160 6.11 24.91 -13.12
CA VAL A 160 5.76 26.33 -13.07
C VAL A 160 5.31 26.85 -14.44
N PRO A 161 4.52 27.93 -14.50
CA PRO A 161 4.14 28.57 -15.75
C PRO A 161 5.33 28.90 -16.67
N PRO A 162 5.28 28.59 -17.98
CA PRO A 162 6.24 29.07 -18.97
C PRO A 162 6.36 30.60 -18.99
N GLY A 163 7.53 31.09 -19.41
CA GLY A 163 7.78 32.52 -19.63
C GLY A 163 8.15 33.34 -18.38
N GLY A 164 8.13 32.71 -17.20
CA GLY A 164 8.56 33.33 -15.94
C GLY A 164 9.93 32.84 -15.45
N THR A 165 10.35 33.35 -14.30
CA THR A 165 11.51 32.81 -13.56
C THR A 165 11.15 31.49 -12.90
N LYS A 166 12.07 30.52 -12.94
CA LYS A 166 11.96 29.24 -12.24
C LYS A 166 13.24 28.97 -11.44
N LEU A 167 13.13 28.15 -10.40
CA LEU A 167 14.28 27.59 -9.70
C LEU A 167 14.95 26.49 -10.54
N ASP A 168 16.19 26.13 -10.22
CA ASP A 168 16.92 25.05 -10.91
C ASP A 168 16.21 23.71 -10.80
N ARG A 169 15.60 23.45 -9.63
CA ARG A 169 14.81 22.24 -9.35
C ARG A 169 13.45 22.21 -10.06
N GLU A 170 12.99 23.31 -10.64
CA GLU A 170 11.68 23.41 -11.29
C GLU A 170 11.78 23.20 -12.80
N ALA A 171 10.66 22.84 -13.43
CA ALA A 171 10.52 22.77 -14.89
C ALA A 171 9.30 23.57 -15.34
N PHE A 172 9.32 24.05 -16.58
CA PHE A 172 8.14 24.70 -17.15
C PHE A 172 7.05 23.70 -17.48
N ILE A 173 5.81 24.12 -17.26
CA ILE A 173 4.63 23.43 -17.75
C ILE A 173 4.69 23.44 -19.29
N SER A 174 4.71 22.25 -19.86
CA SER A 174 4.61 21.99 -21.30
C SER A 174 3.87 20.69 -21.57
N LEU A 175 3.54 20.40 -22.83
CA LEU A 175 2.93 19.11 -23.20
C LEU A 175 3.81 17.94 -22.76
N SER A 176 5.14 18.05 -22.87
CA SER A 176 6.07 16.97 -22.49
C SER A 176 6.14 16.74 -20.98
N THR A 177 5.75 17.71 -20.15
CA THR A 177 5.65 17.52 -18.69
C THR A 177 4.26 17.08 -18.24
N ILE A 178 3.20 17.46 -18.97
CA ILE A 178 1.80 17.20 -18.58
C ILE A 178 1.28 15.86 -19.13
N ASP A 179 1.61 15.51 -20.37
CA ASP A 179 1.16 14.25 -20.98
C ASP A 179 1.58 13.00 -20.19
N PRO A 180 2.83 12.90 -19.67
CA PRO A 180 3.23 11.78 -18.80
C PRO A 180 2.44 11.73 -17.49
N LEU A 181 2.11 12.87 -16.88
CA LEU A 181 1.29 12.91 -15.66
C LEU A 181 -0.11 12.38 -15.91
N ILE A 182 -0.75 12.77 -17.02
CA ILE A 182 -2.04 12.24 -17.44
C ILE A 182 -1.96 10.73 -17.70
N ALA A 183 -0.91 10.27 -18.38
CA ALA A 183 -0.71 8.85 -18.65
C ALA A 183 -0.59 8.04 -17.34
N ASN A 184 0.19 8.54 -16.37
CA ASN A 184 0.37 7.91 -15.07
C ASN A 184 -0.93 7.90 -14.27
N PHE A 185 -1.67 9.01 -14.17
CA PHE A 185 -2.96 9.04 -13.48
C PHE A 185 -3.99 8.09 -14.12
N ARG A 186 -4.03 7.99 -15.45
CA ARG A 186 -4.86 7.00 -16.13
C ARG A 186 -4.40 5.56 -15.84
N GLY A 187 -3.09 5.34 -15.70
CA GLY A 187 -2.52 4.07 -15.26
C GLY A 187 -3.00 3.69 -13.86
N ILE A 188 -2.81 4.59 -12.89
CA ILE A 188 -3.29 4.45 -11.51
C ILE A 188 -4.80 4.15 -11.50
N GLN A 189 -5.58 4.91 -12.26
CA GLN A 189 -7.03 4.73 -12.37
C GLN A 189 -7.40 3.30 -12.83
N ARG A 190 -6.73 2.80 -13.87
CA ARG A 190 -6.95 1.45 -14.42
C ARG A 190 -6.52 0.36 -13.45
N THR A 191 -5.37 0.52 -12.79
CA THR A 191 -4.88 -0.40 -11.76
C THR A 191 -5.93 -0.55 -10.66
N LEU A 192 -6.41 0.57 -10.11
CA LEU A 192 -7.38 0.54 -9.02
C LEU A 192 -8.78 0.10 -9.45
N SER A 193 -9.14 0.24 -10.73
CA SER A 193 -10.43 -0.25 -11.26
C SER A 193 -10.44 -1.75 -11.56
N ASN A 194 -9.27 -2.38 -11.61
CA ASN A 194 -9.15 -3.81 -11.87
C ASN A 194 -9.12 -4.58 -10.56
N SER A 195 -10.20 -5.30 -10.25
CA SER A 195 -10.30 -6.11 -9.02
C SER A 195 -9.21 -7.17 -8.90
N HIS A 196 -8.61 -7.63 -9.99
CA HIS A 196 -7.48 -8.58 -9.95
C HIS A 196 -6.15 -7.94 -9.55
N MET A 197 -6.06 -6.60 -9.59
CA MET A 197 -4.89 -5.83 -9.19
C MET A 197 -4.94 -5.39 -7.72
N ILE A 198 -6.03 -5.69 -7.00
CA ILE A 198 -6.17 -5.41 -5.58
C ILE A 198 -6.12 -6.75 -4.85
N ARG A 199 -5.08 -6.98 -4.06
CA ARG A 199 -4.89 -8.22 -3.31
C ARG A 199 -4.97 -8.00 -1.82
N HIS A 200 -5.62 -8.95 -1.16
CA HIS A 200 -5.68 -9.09 0.28
C HIS A 200 -4.67 -10.17 0.64
N THR A 201 -3.49 -9.78 1.08
CA THR A 201 -2.41 -10.72 1.40
C THR A 201 -1.46 -10.06 2.39
N VAL A 202 -0.64 -10.88 3.03
CA VAL A 202 0.58 -10.40 3.70
C VAL A 202 1.59 -9.97 2.63
N CYS A 203 2.09 -8.73 2.78
CA CYS A 203 3.13 -8.15 1.95
C CYS A 203 4.42 -8.99 2.03
N SER A 204 5.15 -9.08 0.92
CA SER A 204 6.47 -9.71 0.82
C SER A 204 7.53 -9.02 1.66
N LEU A 205 7.37 -7.72 1.88
CA LEU A 205 8.28 -6.93 2.69
C LEU A 205 8.08 -7.14 4.20
N GLY A 206 6.91 -7.58 4.65
CA GLY A 206 6.67 -7.82 6.07
C GLY A 206 5.20 -7.82 6.48
N LEU A 207 4.95 -8.20 7.74
CA LEU A 207 3.63 -8.19 8.38
C LEU A 207 3.20 -6.79 8.86
N ASP A 208 4.17 -5.90 9.03
CA ASP A 208 4.05 -4.50 9.41
C ASP A 208 3.91 -3.57 8.20
N VAL A 209 3.94 -4.10 6.99
CA VAL A 209 3.81 -3.34 5.76
C VAL A 209 2.33 -3.19 5.40
N ALA A 210 1.85 -1.94 5.41
CA ALA A 210 0.45 -1.62 5.13
C ALA A 210 0.06 -1.95 3.69
N ALA A 211 0.91 -1.62 2.73
CA ALA A 211 0.69 -1.96 1.34
C ALA A 211 2.02 -2.09 0.59
N GLU A 212 2.02 -2.86 -0.49
CA GLU A 212 3.16 -2.95 -1.41
C GLU A 212 2.66 -3.18 -2.84
N ALA A 213 3.41 -2.70 -3.83
CA ALA A 213 3.16 -3.04 -5.21
C ALA A 213 4.45 -3.17 -6.02
N PRO A 214 4.67 -4.28 -6.74
CA PRO A 214 5.75 -4.37 -7.71
C PRO A 214 5.34 -3.72 -9.04
N PHE A 215 6.33 -3.33 -9.84
CA PHE A 215 6.09 -2.85 -11.20
C PHE A 215 5.34 -3.91 -12.03
N GLY A 216 4.25 -3.50 -12.68
CA GLY A 216 3.37 -4.35 -13.48
C GLY A 216 2.53 -5.37 -12.70
N GLY A 217 2.66 -5.44 -11.37
CA GLY A 217 1.94 -6.42 -10.56
C GLY A 217 0.82 -5.82 -9.72
N PRO A 218 0.08 -6.68 -9.00
CA PRO A 218 -1.03 -6.26 -8.15
C PRO A 218 -0.52 -5.47 -6.95
N VAL A 219 -1.36 -4.54 -6.47
CA VAL A 219 -1.20 -3.89 -5.17
C VAL A 219 -1.67 -4.87 -4.10
N SER A 220 -0.79 -5.16 -3.16
CA SER A 220 -1.08 -5.97 -1.98
C SER A 220 -1.34 -5.05 -0.80
N PHE A 221 -2.45 -5.28 -0.10
CA PHE A 221 -2.81 -4.54 1.11
C PHE A 221 -2.72 -5.47 2.31
N GLY A 222 -1.69 -5.24 3.12
CA GLY A 222 -1.39 -5.98 4.34
C GLY A 222 -2.36 -5.66 5.49
N PRO A 223 -2.23 -6.38 6.61
CA PRO A 223 -3.10 -6.17 7.77
C PRO A 223 -3.04 -4.74 8.36
N PRO A 224 -1.92 -4.00 8.39
CA PRO A 224 -1.94 -2.65 8.96
C PRO A 224 -2.91 -1.73 8.23
N TYR A 225 -3.14 -1.91 6.93
CA TYR A 225 -4.05 -1.05 6.16
C TYR A 225 -5.52 -1.07 6.65
N SER A 226 -5.95 -2.11 7.39
CA SER A 226 -7.34 -2.29 7.82
C SER A 226 -7.63 -2.07 9.31
N ASP A 227 -6.65 -2.16 10.21
CA ASP A 227 -6.91 -2.19 11.65
C ASP A 227 -5.65 -1.78 12.45
N PHE A 228 -5.66 -0.60 13.05
CA PHE A 228 -4.52 -0.08 13.82
C PHE A 228 -4.82 -0.06 15.32
N LYS A 229 -5.02 -1.26 15.89
CA LYS A 229 -4.79 -1.51 17.33
C LYS A 229 -3.74 -2.57 17.51
N PHE A 230 -2.49 -2.17 17.32
CA PHE A 230 -1.36 -2.88 17.87
C PHE A 230 -0.53 -1.88 18.64
N ASP A 231 -0.31 -2.12 19.93
CA ASP A 231 0.68 -1.41 20.73
C ASP A 231 1.75 -2.44 21.16
N PRO A 232 3.05 -2.16 20.96
CA PRO A 232 3.57 -1.01 20.25
C PRO A 232 3.72 -1.35 18.77
N VAL A 233 2.68 -1.08 18.00
CA VAL A 233 2.87 -0.27 16.81
C VAL A 233 2.56 1.16 17.28
N ASP A 234 3.55 2.03 17.32
CA ASP A 234 3.34 3.47 17.51
C ASP A 234 2.63 4.10 16.28
N VAL A 235 1.44 3.62 15.96
CA VAL A 235 0.43 4.34 15.18
C VAL A 235 -0.94 3.82 15.62
N THR A 236 -1.30 4.21 16.84
CA THR A 236 -2.70 4.28 17.23
C THR A 236 -3.32 5.49 16.56
N ASN A 237 -4.26 5.23 15.65
CA ASN A 237 -5.58 5.86 15.56
C ASN A 237 -6.07 5.85 14.11
N ILE A 238 -7.23 5.25 13.91
CA ILE A 238 -8.10 5.53 12.76
C ILE A 238 -8.49 7.02 12.72
N ASP A 239 -8.41 7.73 13.86
CA ASP A 239 -8.53 9.20 13.95
C ASP A 239 -7.31 9.93 13.33
N LYS A 240 -6.16 9.25 13.18
CA LYS A 240 -5.00 9.78 12.45
C LYS A 240 -5.04 9.30 11.00
N THR A 241 -5.15 8.00 10.72
CA THR A 241 -5.22 7.47 9.34
C THR A 241 -6.67 7.39 8.84
N GLY A 242 -7.21 8.55 8.44
CA GLY A 242 -8.56 8.64 7.91
C GLY A 242 -8.71 8.09 6.47
N PRO A 243 -9.94 8.06 5.92
CA PRO A 243 -10.21 7.59 4.56
C PRO A 243 -9.35 8.26 3.48
N ASN A 244 -8.95 9.52 3.68
CA ASN A 244 -8.08 10.24 2.76
C ASN A 244 -6.65 9.67 2.73
N SER A 245 -6.09 9.23 3.86
CA SER A 245 -4.78 8.59 3.93
C SER A 245 -4.79 7.20 3.32
N LEU A 246 -5.86 6.44 3.53
CA LEU A 246 -6.03 5.14 2.89
C LEU A 246 -6.15 5.29 1.36
N ALA A 247 -6.88 6.31 0.90
CA ALA A 247 -6.99 6.62 -0.53
C ALA A 247 -5.64 7.07 -1.11
N ALA A 248 -4.88 7.86 -0.36
CA ALA A 248 -3.54 8.28 -0.74
C ALA A 248 -2.59 7.10 -0.90
N MET A 249 -2.55 6.20 0.09
CA MET A 249 -1.76 4.97 0.04
C MET A 249 -2.13 4.10 -1.18
N MET A 250 -3.42 3.97 -1.51
CA MET A 250 -3.83 3.25 -2.74
C MET A 250 -3.25 3.87 -4.00
N MET A 251 -3.32 5.21 -4.12
CA MET A 251 -2.77 5.92 -5.27
C MET A 251 -1.24 5.84 -5.32
N HIS A 252 -0.59 5.90 -4.16
CA HIS A 252 0.85 5.73 -4.00
C HIS A 252 1.29 4.37 -4.53
N GLU A 253 0.75 3.29 -3.99
CA GLU A 253 1.13 1.94 -4.42
C GLU A 253 0.77 1.68 -5.89
N ALA A 254 -0.38 2.15 -6.36
CA ALA A 254 -0.74 2.01 -7.76
C ALA A 254 0.20 2.78 -8.71
N THR A 255 0.96 3.77 -8.21
CA THR A 255 2.02 4.43 -8.98
C THR A 255 3.18 3.47 -9.22
N HIS A 256 3.58 2.68 -8.22
CA HIS A 256 4.64 1.67 -8.37
C HIS A 256 4.32 0.63 -9.44
N VAL A 257 3.04 0.30 -9.61
CA VAL A 257 2.57 -0.61 -10.67
C VAL A 257 2.88 -0.06 -12.07
N ILE A 258 2.78 1.26 -12.27
CA ILE A 258 2.80 1.89 -13.61
C ILE A 258 4.09 2.64 -13.93
N ASP A 259 4.94 2.89 -12.94
CA ASP A 259 6.20 3.62 -13.12
C ASP A 259 7.36 2.87 -12.47
N SER A 260 8.25 2.30 -13.29
CA SER A 260 9.41 1.53 -12.82
C SER A 260 10.46 2.38 -12.10
N LEU A 261 10.43 3.71 -12.25
CA LEU A 261 11.39 4.61 -11.60
C LEU A 261 10.92 5.06 -10.22
N SER A 262 9.70 4.71 -9.82
CA SER A 262 9.05 5.25 -8.63
C SER A 262 9.56 4.72 -7.28
N GLY A 263 10.36 3.66 -7.29
CA GLY A 263 10.83 2.96 -6.07
C GLY A 263 12.22 3.34 -5.57
N ASN A 264 12.80 4.48 -5.98
CA ASN A 264 14.13 4.89 -5.53
C ASN A 264 14.05 5.86 -4.34
N ASP A 265 14.28 5.36 -3.13
CA ASP A 265 14.19 6.10 -1.85
C ASP A 265 15.10 7.34 -1.75
N THR A 266 16.12 7.45 -2.61
CA THR A 266 17.03 8.62 -2.60
C THR A 266 16.54 9.76 -3.49
N THR A 267 15.67 9.48 -4.46
CA THR A 267 15.38 10.43 -5.53
C THR A 267 13.91 10.53 -5.86
N THR A 268 13.18 9.43 -6.00
CA THR A 268 11.81 9.39 -6.52
C THR A 268 10.81 8.88 -5.49
N HIS A 269 11.19 8.01 -4.56
CA HIS A 269 10.32 7.55 -3.47
C HIS A 269 10.55 8.38 -2.20
N ILE A 270 10.23 9.67 -2.27
CA ILE A 270 10.44 10.61 -1.16
C ILE A 270 9.10 10.95 -0.53
N SER A 271 8.97 10.71 0.78
CA SER A 271 7.75 11.00 1.50
C SER A 271 7.44 12.50 1.56
N GLU A 272 6.18 12.84 1.29
CA GLU A 272 5.56 14.15 1.32
C GLU A 272 5.64 14.89 2.65
N PHE A 273 5.96 14.18 3.74
CA PHE A 273 6.13 14.76 5.08
C PHE A 273 7.56 15.24 5.34
N THR A 274 8.49 14.99 4.42
CA THR A 274 9.90 15.34 4.58
C THR A 274 10.23 16.67 3.92
N THR A 275 11.30 17.33 4.38
CA THR A 275 11.86 18.51 3.71
C THR A 275 12.43 18.18 2.33
N ALA A 276 12.93 16.96 2.13
CA ALA A 276 13.45 16.49 0.85
C ALA A 276 12.37 16.50 -0.25
N TYR A 277 11.11 16.28 0.10
CA TYR A 277 10.00 16.37 -0.85
C TYR A 277 9.78 17.78 -1.40
N GLU A 278 9.97 18.80 -0.55
CA GLU A 278 9.81 20.21 -0.94
C GLU A 278 10.92 20.66 -1.90
N THR A 279 12.10 20.05 -1.81
CA THR A 279 13.29 20.40 -2.58
C THR A 279 13.61 19.44 -3.73
N GLN A 280 12.87 18.32 -3.83
CA GLN A 280 12.95 17.35 -4.92
C GLN A 280 12.88 18.06 -6.29
N ASN A 281 13.66 17.62 -7.27
CA ASN A 281 13.61 18.20 -8.61
C ASN A 281 12.37 17.73 -9.40
N ALA A 282 11.94 18.54 -10.38
CA ALA A 282 10.76 18.28 -11.19
C ALA A 282 10.82 16.95 -11.95
N THR A 283 12.00 16.54 -12.42
CA THR A 283 12.16 15.27 -13.12
C THR A 283 11.82 14.09 -12.21
N ASN A 284 12.36 14.07 -10.99
CA ASN A 284 12.12 13.02 -10.02
C ASN A 284 10.72 13.09 -9.41
N ALA A 285 10.19 14.29 -9.18
CA ALA A 285 8.86 14.48 -8.63
C ALA A 285 7.77 13.88 -9.53
N ARG A 286 7.96 13.88 -10.86
CA ARG A 286 7.05 13.21 -11.82
C ARG A 286 7.07 11.69 -11.75
N HIS A 287 8.01 11.11 -11.02
CA HIS A 287 8.09 9.67 -10.73
C HIS A 287 7.74 9.35 -9.27
N ASN A 288 7.42 10.35 -8.45
CA ASN A 288 7.20 10.17 -7.02
C ASN A 288 5.75 9.76 -6.71
N PRO A 289 5.50 8.55 -6.18
CA PRO A 289 4.17 8.12 -5.77
C PRO A 289 3.47 9.08 -4.81
N SER A 290 4.20 9.61 -3.82
CA SER A 290 3.68 10.61 -2.88
C SER A 290 3.22 11.86 -3.62
N ALA A 291 3.86 12.26 -4.73
CA ALA A 291 3.44 13.41 -5.54
C ALA A 291 2.13 13.17 -6.28
N PHE A 292 1.88 11.97 -6.80
CA PHE A 292 0.60 11.63 -7.42
C PHE A 292 -0.54 11.65 -6.40
N ALA A 293 -0.34 11.00 -5.25
CA ALA A 293 -1.34 10.95 -4.20
C ALA A 293 -1.66 12.35 -3.65
N THR A 294 -0.63 13.16 -3.34
CA THR A 294 -0.80 14.51 -2.78
C THR A 294 -1.38 15.48 -3.80
N PHE A 295 -0.97 15.43 -5.06
CA PHE A 295 -1.57 16.25 -6.12
C PHE A 295 -3.07 15.97 -6.25
N ALA A 296 -3.47 14.69 -6.31
CA ALA A 296 -4.88 14.34 -6.42
C ALA A 296 -5.68 14.78 -5.19
N ALA A 297 -5.10 14.67 -3.99
CA ALA A 297 -5.73 15.15 -2.77
C ALA A 297 -5.87 16.69 -2.75
N HIS A 298 -4.84 17.41 -3.20
CA HIS A 298 -4.85 18.88 -3.28
C HIS A 298 -5.93 19.37 -4.25
N ILE A 299 -6.00 18.80 -5.46
CA ILE A 299 -7.04 19.18 -6.44
C ILE A 299 -8.45 18.91 -5.90
N ASP A 300 -8.69 17.73 -5.31
CA ASP A 300 -10.00 17.36 -4.74
C ASP A 300 -10.40 18.24 -3.54
N ALA A 301 -9.45 18.63 -2.70
CA ALA A 301 -9.69 19.51 -1.55
C ALA A 301 -9.73 21.00 -1.92
N ARG A 302 -9.24 21.36 -3.12
CA ARG A 302 -9.00 22.74 -3.57
C ARG A 302 -7.99 23.52 -2.73
N GLU A 303 -7.14 22.84 -1.96
CA GLU A 303 -6.11 23.44 -1.11
C GLU A 303 -4.97 22.44 -0.85
N ASP A 304 -3.73 22.93 -0.68
CA ASP A 304 -2.67 22.13 -0.07
C ASP A 304 -2.88 22.12 1.44
N ARG A 305 -2.65 20.97 2.06
CA ARG A 305 -2.62 20.89 3.51
C ARG A 305 -1.21 21.17 4.02
N PRO A 306 -1.05 21.67 5.26
CA PRO A 306 0.25 21.74 5.90
C PRO A 306 0.99 20.42 5.74
N ARG A 307 2.32 20.45 5.60
CA ARG A 307 3.14 19.24 5.39
C ARG A 307 2.77 18.11 6.35
N ALA A 308 2.67 18.42 7.64
CA ALA A 308 2.31 17.47 8.70
C ALA A 308 0.87 16.96 8.65
N GLN A 309 0.04 17.51 7.75
CA GLN A 309 -1.39 17.25 7.61
C GLN A 309 -1.81 16.79 6.22
N ARG A 310 -0.86 16.56 5.31
CA ARG A 310 -1.18 15.97 4.01
C ARG A 310 -1.87 14.63 4.25
N PHE A 311 -2.98 14.43 3.53
CA PHE A 311 -3.92 13.32 3.68
C PHE A 311 -4.78 13.29 4.94
N GLY A 312 -4.70 14.31 5.81
CA GLY A 312 -5.54 14.41 6.99
C GLY A 312 -5.03 13.64 8.20
N LEU A 313 -3.77 13.20 8.17
CA LEU A 313 -3.05 12.80 9.37
C LEU A 313 -2.86 14.06 10.23
N GLY A 314 -3.16 14.05 11.52
CA GLY A 314 -2.63 15.10 12.41
C GLY A 314 -1.10 15.01 12.48
N GLU A 315 -0.45 15.87 13.28
CA GLU A 315 1.00 15.76 13.54
C GLU A 315 1.36 14.32 13.98
N GLY A 316 1.93 13.52 13.08
CA GLY A 316 2.19 12.11 13.39
C GLY A 316 2.40 11.19 12.19
N ARG A 317 3.66 11.15 11.77
CA ARG A 317 4.37 10.16 10.95
C ARG A 317 4.18 10.19 9.42
N PRO A 318 5.30 10.22 8.67
CA PRO A 318 5.36 9.70 7.31
C PRO A 318 5.08 8.21 7.26
N PHE A 319 4.58 7.75 6.11
CA PHE A 319 4.55 6.33 5.72
C PHE A 319 5.89 5.64 6.02
#